data_AF-C5E8V0-F1
#
_entry.id   AF-C5E8V0-F1
#
_cell.length_a   1.000
_cell.length_b   1.000
_cell.length_c   1.000
_cell.angle_alpha   90.00
_cell.angle_beta   90.00
_cell.angle_gamma   90.00
#
_symmetry.space_group_name_H-M   'P 1'
#
loop_
_entity.id
_entity.type
_entity.pdbx_description
1 polymer ?
#
loop_
_entity_poly.entity_id
_entity_poly.type
_entity_poly.pdbx_seq_one_letter_code
_entity_poly.pdbx_strand_id
1 'polypeptide(L)' 'MSEEVIVSVVGVAGVVLGAIIQTVATASRDRLEAYRLAQQMQTDNSLLWQWNRALVDHIYRRAPPPPPEPPEGLFEHRDD' A
#
# COMPACT_ATOMS: atom_id res chain seq x y z
N MET A 1 6.37 22.30 47.78
CA MET A 1 5.96 20.89 47.63
C MET A 1 4.74 20.72 46.73
N SER A 2 3.73 21.60 46.74
CA SER A 2 2.52 21.44 45.91
C SER A 2 2.74 21.68 44.41
N GLU A 3 3.51 22.70 44.05
CA GLU A 3 3.70 23.13 42.65
C GLU A 3 4.49 22.11 41.82
N GLU A 4 5.60 21.59 42.35
CA GLU A 4 6.40 20.54 41.68
C GLU A 4 5.61 19.25 41.48
N VAL A 5 4.76 18.87 42.44
CA VAL A 5 3.89 17.69 42.32
C VAL A 5 2.85 17.91 41.21
N ILE A 6 2.21 19.07 41.14
CA ILE A 6 1.26 19.40 40.07
C ILE A 6 1.95 19.38 38.69
N VAL A 7 3.12 20.01 38.57
CA VAL A 7 3.89 20.05 37.32
C VAL A 7 4.30 18.65 36.88
N SER A 8 4.73 17.79 37.82
CA SER A 8 5.11 16.40 37.52
C SER A 8 3.92 15.57 37.00
N VAL A 9 2.73 15.73 37.59
CA VAL A 9 1.51 15.02 37.17
C VAL A 9 1.06 15.47 35.78
N VAL A 10 1.09 16.77 35.51
CA VAL A 10 0.76 17.32 34.19
C VAL A 10 1.78 16.88 33.13
N GLY A 11 3.07 16.86 33.49
CA GLY A 11 4.14 16.38 32.60
C GLY A 11 3.97 14.91 32.23
N VAL A 12 3.72 14.03 33.20
CA VAL A 12 3.49 12.60 32.95
C VAL A 12 2.21 12.39 32.14
N ALA A 13 1.12 13.10 32.46
CA ALA A 13 -0.12 13.02 31.69
C ALA A 13 0.07 13.47 30.23
N GLY A 14 0.84 14.54 29.99
CA GLY A 14 1.18 15.02 28.66
C GLY A 14 2.00 14.02 27.85
N VAL A 15 2.99 13.37 28.47
CA VAL A 15 3.81 12.33 27.81
C VAL A 15 2.97 11.11 27.43
N VAL A 16 2.11 10.64 28.35
CA VAL A 16 1.22 9.49 28.10
C VAL A 16 0.26 9.81 26.96
N LEU A 17 -0.39 10.99 26.99
CA LEU A 17 -1.32 11.39 25.94
C LEU A 17 -0.61 11.55 24.59
N GLY A 18 0.57 12.17 24.57
CA GLY A 18 1.40 12.32 23.37
C GLY A 18 1.79 10.98 22.76
N ALA A 19 2.21 10.01 23.59
CA ALA A 19 2.55 8.66 23.14
C ALA A 19 1.34 7.95 22.50
N ILE A 20 0.15 8.07 23.10
CA ILE A 20 -1.08 7.48 22.55
C ILE A 20 -1.40 8.07 21.18
N ILE A 21 -1.40 9.41 21.06
CA ILE A 21 -1.67 10.10 19.80
C ILE A 21 -0.67 9.67 18.72
N GLN A 22 0.62 9.58 19.08
CA GLN A 22 1.66 9.16 18.15
C GLN A 22 1.50 7.70 17.69
N THR A 23 1.07 6.81 18.58
CA THR A 23 0.78 5.41 18.26
C THR A 23 -0.42 5.28 17.32
N VAL A 24 -1.48 6.06 17.55
CA VAL A 24 -2.65 6.09 16.65
C VAL A 24 -2.29 6.69 15.29
N ALA A 25 -1.50 7.76 15.27
CA ALA A 25 -1.07 8.41 14.04
C ALA A 25 -0.18 7.52 13.18
N THR A 26 0.78 6.80 13.79
CA THR A 26 1.65 5.82 13.09
C THR A 26 0.83 4.66 12.55
N ALA A 27 0.02 4.01 13.38
CA ALA A 27 -0.84 2.91 12.93
C ALA A 27 -1.81 3.31 11.80
N SER A 28 -2.26 4.57 11.78
CA SER A 28 -3.11 5.10 10.70
C SER A 28 -2.34 5.30 9.39
N ARG A 29 -1.10 5.80 9.46
CA ARG A 29 -0.21 5.95 8.28
C ARG A 29 0.14 4.60 7.69
N ASP A 30 0.55 3.64 8.52
CA ASP A 30 0.91 2.29 8.08
C ASP A 30 -0.26 1.60 7.37
N ARG A 31 -1.47 1.75 7.89
CA ARG A 31 -2.69 1.23 7.25
C ARG A 31 -2.93 1.89 5.89
N LEU A 32 -2.81 3.21 5.79
CA LEU A 32 -3.02 3.92 4.53
C LEU A 32 -2.02 3.49 3.45
N GLU A 33 -0.76 3.31 3.83
CA GLU A 33 0.28 2.81 2.93
C GLU A 33 -0.01 1.37 2.49
N ALA A 34 -0.37 0.49 3.43
CA ALA A 34 -0.77 -0.88 3.12
C ALA A 34 -2.00 -0.94 2.20
N TYR A 35 -2.99 -0.08 2.39
CA TYR A 35 -4.16 0.02 1.51
C TYR A 35 -3.78 0.49 0.11
N ARG A 36 -2.92 1.51 -0.01
CA ARG A 36 -2.43 1.99 -1.31
C ARG A 36 -1.69 0.90 -2.06
N LEU A 37 -0.77 0.21 -1.39
CA LEU A 37 0.00 -0.88 -1.97
C LEU A 37 -0.92 -2.04 -2.38
N ALA A 38 -1.90 -2.41 -1.54
CA ALA A 38 -2.88 -3.42 -1.89
C ALA A 38 -3.72 -3.03 -3.12
N GLN A 39 -4.08 -1.76 -3.26
CA GLN A 39 -4.87 -1.28 -4.39
C GLN A 39 -4.07 -1.21 -5.70
N GLN A 40 -2.79 -0.83 -5.63
CA GLN A 40 -1.85 -0.94 -6.75
C GLN A 40 -1.72 -2.41 -7.18
N MET A 41 -1.45 -3.31 -6.23
CA MET A 41 -1.33 -4.75 -6.49
C MET A 41 -2.60 -5.36 -7.10
N GLN A 42 -3.79 -4.92 -6.69
CA GLN A 42 -5.06 -5.36 -7.28
C GLN A 42 -5.19 -4.91 -8.74
N THR A 43 -4.82 -3.66 -9.03
CA THR A 43 -4.86 -3.10 -10.38
C THR A 43 -3.90 -3.83 -11.29
N ASP A 44 -2.65 -3.99 -10.86
CA ASP A 44 -1.61 -4.69 -11.61
C ASP A 44 -1.99 -6.16 -11.84
N ASN A 45 -2.53 -6.84 -10.83
CA ASN A 45 -2.96 -8.23 -10.96
C ASN A 45 -4.14 -8.36 -11.95
N SER A 46 -5.04 -7.38 -11.99
CA SER A 46 -6.13 -7.37 -12.99
C SER A 46 -5.61 -7.21 -14.42
N LEU A 47 -4.58 -6.39 -14.63
CA LEU A 47 -3.95 -6.19 -15.93
C LEU A 47 -3.13 -7.43 -16.34
N LEU A 48 -2.40 -8.03 -15.40
CA LEU A 48 -1.66 -9.28 -15.60
C LEU A 48 -2.58 -10.42 -15.98
N TRP A 49 -3.73 -10.54 -15.32
CA TRP A 49 -4.72 -11.56 -15.64
C TRP A 49 -5.28 -11.39 -17.05
N GLN A 50 -5.65 -10.16 -17.44
CA GLN A 50 -6.16 -9.86 -18.77
C GLN A 50 -5.12 -10.17 -19.86
N TRP A 51 -3.87 -9.76 -19.65
CA TRP A 51 -2.81 -10.03 -20.60
C TRP A 51 -2.49 -11.52 -20.72
N ASN A 52 -2.36 -12.25 -19.59
CA ASN A 52 -2.21 -13.69 -19.61
C ASN A 52 -3.35 -14.39 -20.36
N ARG A 53 -4.59 -13.93 -20.15
CA ARG A 53 -5.74 -14.48 -20.87
C ARG A 53 -5.63 -14.28 -22.37
N ALA A 54 -5.18 -13.11 -22.81
CA ALA A 54 -4.96 -12.79 -24.22
C ALA A 54 -3.82 -13.63 -24.83
N LEU A 55 -2.70 -13.80 -24.12
CA LEU A 55 -1.59 -14.66 -24.52
C LEU A 55 -2.05 -16.11 -24.70
N VAL A 56 -2.77 -16.65 -23.70
CA VAL A 56 -3.30 -18.02 -23.76
C VAL A 56 -4.26 -18.18 -24.93
N ASP A 57 -5.18 -17.23 -25.14
CA ASP A 57 -6.12 -17.27 -26.27
C ASP A 57 -5.40 -17.20 -27.62
N HIS A 58 -4.35 -16.39 -27.75
CA HIS A 58 -3.52 -16.30 -28.95
C HIS A 58 -2.87 -17.66 -29.29
N ILE A 59 -2.35 -18.38 -28.27
CA ILE A 59 -1.80 -19.73 -28.43
C ILE A 59 -2.88 -20.72 -28.89
N TYR A 60 -4.04 -20.72 -28.24
CA TYR A 60 -5.13 -21.64 -28.58
C TYR A 60 -5.66 -21.43 -30.01
N ARG A 61 -5.71 -20.17 -30.46
CA ARG A 61 -6.11 -19.82 -31.84
C ARG A 61 -5.03 -20.13 -32.87
N ARG A 62 -3.82 -20.53 -32.43
CA ARG A 62 -2.63 -20.69 -33.29
C ARG A 62 -2.40 -19.45 -34.15
N ALA A 63 -2.63 -18.28 -33.56
CA ALA A 63 -2.41 -17.02 -34.26
C ALA A 63 -0.91 -16.89 -34.61
N PRO A 64 -0.59 -16.28 -35.76
CA PRO A 64 0.80 -16.07 -36.14
C PRO A 64 1.43 -15.03 -35.21
N PRO A 65 2.76 -15.09 -34.99
CA PRO A 65 3.47 -14.05 -34.26
C PRO A 65 3.30 -12.67 -34.92
N PRO A 66 3.39 -11.57 -34.15
CA PRO A 66 3.82 -11.49 -32.75
C PRO A 66 2.69 -11.76 -31.73
N PRO A 67 3.04 -12.14 -30.49
CA PRO A 67 2.07 -12.27 -29.40
C PRO A 67 1.47 -10.91 -29.03
N PRO A 68 0.31 -10.89 -28.33
CA PRO A 68 -0.27 -9.68 -27.77
C PRO A 68 0.71 -8.91 -26.89
N GLU A 69 0.82 -7.61 -27.13
CA GLU A 69 1.64 -6.71 -26.31
C GLU A 69 1.05 -6.53 -24.91
N PRO A 70 1.90 -6.28 -23.89
CA PRO A 70 1.43 -5.98 -22.54
C PRO A 70 0.64 -4.66 -22.52
N PRO A 71 -0.44 -4.56 -21.72
CA PRO A 71 -1.13 -3.31 -21.46
C PRO A 71 -0.20 -2.23 -20.91
N GLU A 72 -0.47 -0.97 -21.26
CA GLU A 72 0.24 0.20 -20.73
C GLU A 72 0.18 0.22 -19.19
N GLY A 73 1.28 0.59 -18.53
CA GLY A 73 1.37 0.61 -17.08
C GLY A 73 1.59 -0.73 -16.38
N LEU A 74 1.54 -1.87 -17.08
CA LEU A 74 1.64 -3.21 -16.46
C LEU A 74 2.94 -3.43 -15.66
N PHE A 75 4.04 -2.80 -16.07
CA PHE A 75 5.37 -3.00 -15.49
C PHE A 75 5.98 -1.74 -14.85
N GLU A 76 5.27 -0.60 -14.87
CA GLU A 76 5.82 0.68 -14.41
C GLU A 76 6.16 0.70 -12.91
N HIS A 77 5.48 -0.12 -12.11
CA HIS A 77 5.66 -0.16 -10.65
C HIS A 77 6.69 -1.20 -10.17
N ARG A 78 7.42 -1.87 -11.08
CA ARG A 78 8.29 -3.02 -10.74
C ARG A 78 9.78 -2.71 -10.76
N ASP A 79 10.16 -1.50 -11.20
CA ASP A 79 11.55 -1.06 -11.39
C ASP A 79 12.09 -0.18 -10.22
N ASP A 80 11.32 -0.04 -9.13
CA ASP A 80 11.71 0.63 -7.87
C ASP A 80 12.18 -0.37 -6.79
#